data_AF-A0A7C5R4C7-F1
#
_entry.id   AF-A0A7C5R4C7-F1
#
_cell.length_a   1.000
_cell.length_b   1.000
_cell.length_c   1.000
_cell.angle_alpha   90.00
_cell.angle_beta   90.00
_cell.angle_gamma   90.00
#
_symmetry.space_group_name_H-M   'P 1'
#
loop_
_entity.id
_entity.type
_entity.pdbx_description
1 polymer ?
#
loop_
_entity_poly.entity_id
_entity_poly.type
_entity_poly.pdbx_seq_one_letter_code
_entity_poly.pdbx_strand_id
1 'polypeptide(L)'
;ELGDDQTLLVQSGKPVGVFTTHAEAPRVLIANSNLVPHWATWDHFNELDKKGLMMYGQMTAGSWIYIGTQGIVQGTYETFVEAGRQHYGGDLTGKWILTAGLGGMGGAQPLAATMAGASCLAVECDETRIDFRLRTGYVDAKAKTLDEALAFIEDATSKGKALSVGLLGNAADIFPEIYARGILPDMVTDQTSAHDPIYGYLPQNWTMAEWIDKRESDKKAVEKAACASMKIHVAAMLDFEKAGVPTFDYGNNIRQVAYDEGLENAFDFPGFVPAYIRPLFCKGIGPFRWVALSGDPEDIYKTDAKVKELIPDNPHLHNWLDMAKSRIQFQGLPARICWVGLGERHKLGLAFNEMVRTGELSAPVVIGRDHLDSGSVASPNRETESMKDGSDAVSDWPLLNAMLNTAGGATWVSLHHGGGVGMGYSQHSGIVICADGTDMAARKLERVLWNDPATGVMRHADAGYEIAKKCAKEHELNLPGIL
;
A
#
# COMPACT_ATOMS: atom_id res chain seq x y z
N GLU A 1 3.09 -25.94 -20.68
CA GLU A 1 1.84 -26.26 -19.96
C GLU A 1 2.22 -26.71 -18.55
N LEU A 2 1.40 -26.44 -17.54
CA LEU A 2 1.64 -26.78 -16.13
C LEU A 2 0.57 -27.78 -15.69
N GLY A 3 0.97 -28.95 -15.18
CA GLY A 3 0.07 -29.94 -14.62
C GLY A 3 -0.43 -29.59 -13.22
N ASP A 4 -1.51 -30.23 -12.78
CA ASP A 4 -2.15 -29.95 -11.48
C ASP A 4 -1.27 -30.33 -10.28
N ASP A 5 -0.32 -31.24 -10.45
CA ASP A 5 0.66 -31.67 -9.46
C ASP A 5 2.04 -31.04 -9.68
N GLN A 6 2.13 -29.97 -10.48
CA GLN A 6 3.37 -29.27 -10.76
C GLN A 6 3.39 -27.86 -10.17
N THR A 7 4.60 -27.35 -9.94
CA THR A 7 4.86 -26.00 -9.48
C THR A 7 5.90 -25.33 -10.39
N LEU A 8 5.55 -24.16 -10.93
CA LEU A 8 6.46 -23.27 -11.63
C LEU A 8 7.27 -22.43 -10.64
N LEU A 9 8.57 -22.32 -10.85
CA LEU A 9 9.45 -21.39 -10.15
C LEU A 9 9.71 -20.16 -11.02
N VAL A 10 9.38 -18.98 -10.48
CA VAL A 10 9.68 -17.68 -11.10
C VAL A 10 10.75 -16.98 -10.27
N GLN A 11 11.91 -16.72 -10.89
CA GLN A 11 13.02 -16.00 -10.29
C GLN A 11 13.17 -14.65 -10.97
N SER A 12 12.98 -13.55 -10.24
CA SER A 12 13.01 -12.17 -10.75
C SER A 12 12.30 -12.02 -12.09
N GLY A 13 11.03 -12.44 -12.17
CA GLY A 13 10.20 -12.36 -13.37
C GLY A 13 10.48 -13.41 -14.46
N LYS A 14 11.47 -14.29 -14.27
CA LYS A 14 11.86 -15.31 -15.24
C LYS A 14 11.34 -16.70 -14.82
N PRO A 15 10.64 -17.45 -15.69
CA PRO A 15 10.27 -18.84 -15.42
C PRO A 15 11.51 -19.74 -15.54
N VAL A 16 12.05 -20.21 -14.42
CA VAL A 16 13.36 -20.91 -14.38
C VAL A 16 13.26 -22.43 -14.25
N GLY A 17 12.13 -22.97 -13.83
CA GLY A 17 11.95 -24.42 -13.72
C GLY A 17 10.54 -24.82 -13.32
N VAL A 18 10.15 -26.05 -13.67
CA VAL A 18 8.89 -26.67 -13.28
C VAL A 18 9.22 -27.99 -12.60
N PHE A 19 8.67 -28.22 -11.41
CA PHE A 19 8.92 -29.42 -10.62
C PHE A 19 7.60 -30.05 -10.16
N THR A 20 7.59 -31.37 -10.07
CA THR A 20 6.46 -32.10 -9.48
C THR A 20 6.40 -31.86 -7.97
N THR A 21 5.20 -31.51 -7.50
CA THR A 21 4.82 -31.32 -6.10
C THR A 21 3.57 -32.14 -5.81
N HIS A 22 2.41 -31.51 -5.62
CA HIS A 22 1.10 -32.15 -5.42
C HIS A 22 -0.04 -31.16 -5.64
N ALA A 23 -1.28 -31.66 -5.83
CA ALA A 23 -2.45 -30.84 -6.16
C ALA A 23 -2.77 -29.73 -5.13
N GLU A 24 -2.54 -29.96 -3.84
CA GLU A 24 -2.77 -28.93 -2.82
C GLU A 24 -1.63 -27.90 -2.67
N ALA A 25 -0.46 -28.11 -3.29
CA ALA A 25 0.65 -27.15 -3.26
C ALA A 25 0.36 -25.91 -4.14
N PRO A 26 1.12 -24.81 -3.97
CA PRO A 26 1.09 -23.71 -4.92
C PRO A 26 1.47 -24.14 -6.33
N ARG A 27 0.74 -23.61 -7.32
CA ARG A 27 1.06 -23.77 -8.75
C ARG A 27 2.24 -22.92 -9.17
N VAL A 28 2.47 -21.79 -8.48
CA VAL A 28 3.61 -20.90 -8.75
C VAL A 28 4.27 -20.47 -7.45
N LEU A 29 5.60 -20.52 -7.40
CA LEU A 29 6.43 -19.93 -6.35
C LEU A 29 7.31 -18.84 -6.96
N ILE A 30 7.31 -17.66 -6.35
CA ILE A 30 7.93 -16.46 -6.92
C ILE A 30 8.97 -15.91 -5.94
N ALA A 31 10.19 -15.65 -6.41
CA ALA A 31 11.22 -14.95 -5.66
C ALA A 31 11.79 -13.80 -6.51
N ASN A 32 11.44 -12.55 -6.17
CA ASN A 32 11.83 -11.38 -6.97
C ASN A 32 12.73 -10.43 -6.19
N SER A 33 13.76 -9.91 -6.86
CA SER A 33 14.61 -8.80 -6.38
C SER A 33 15.42 -9.07 -5.09
N ASN A 34 15.47 -10.33 -4.65
CA ASN A 34 16.24 -10.73 -3.48
C ASN A 34 17.75 -10.65 -3.78
N LEU A 35 18.49 -9.96 -2.91
CA LEU A 35 19.94 -9.80 -2.96
C LEU A 35 20.51 -10.16 -1.59
N VAL A 36 21.71 -10.74 -1.56
CA VAL A 36 22.43 -10.96 -0.29
C VAL A 36 22.65 -9.60 0.38
N PRO A 37 22.45 -9.43 1.70
CA PRO A 37 22.28 -8.11 2.33
C PRO A 37 23.37 -7.08 2.01
N HIS A 38 24.64 -7.49 1.97
CA HIS A 38 25.74 -6.57 1.64
C HIS A 38 25.64 -5.97 0.22
N TRP A 39 24.98 -6.68 -0.70
CA TRP A 39 24.77 -6.29 -2.09
C TRP A 39 23.36 -5.74 -2.35
N ALA A 40 22.52 -5.59 -1.32
CA ALA A 40 21.15 -5.12 -1.43
C ALA A 40 21.07 -3.60 -1.65
N THR A 41 21.70 -3.10 -2.70
CA THR A 41 21.75 -1.68 -3.07
C THR A 41 21.19 -1.46 -4.47
N TRP A 42 20.72 -0.24 -4.75
CA TRP A 42 20.28 0.14 -6.09
C TRP A 42 21.40 0.06 -7.13
N ASP A 43 22.64 0.39 -6.75
CA ASP A 43 23.80 0.29 -7.64
C ASP A 43 24.01 -1.13 -8.15
N HIS A 44 24.02 -2.12 -7.24
CA HIS A 44 24.22 -3.51 -7.64
C HIS A 44 22.99 -4.08 -8.35
N PHE A 45 21.78 -3.70 -7.93
CA PHE A 45 20.55 -4.03 -8.66
C PHE A 45 20.64 -3.58 -10.13
N ASN A 46 21.01 -2.31 -10.36
CA ASN A 46 21.15 -1.72 -11.70
C ASN A 46 22.26 -2.37 -12.53
N GLU A 47 23.35 -2.80 -11.89
CA GLU A 47 24.42 -3.57 -12.55
C GLU A 47 23.90 -4.91 -13.09
N LEU A 48 23.09 -5.62 -12.31
CA LEU A 48 22.49 -6.90 -12.69
C LEU A 48 21.37 -6.73 -13.73
N ASP A 49 20.55 -5.69 -13.59
CA ASP A 49 19.46 -5.39 -14.54
C ASP A 49 20.00 -5.15 -15.95
N LYS A 50 21.08 -4.37 -16.08
CA LYS A 50 21.78 -4.16 -17.38
C LYS A 50 22.31 -5.46 -18.01
N LYS A 51 22.56 -6.49 -17.21
CA LYS A 51 22.96 -7.83 -17.68
C LYS A 51 21.75 -8.74 -17.97
N GLY A 52 20.52 -8.24 -17.82
CA GLY A 52 19.29 -9.01 -17.94
C GLY A 52 19.08 -10.03 -16.81
N LEU A 53 19.66 -9.77 -15.63
CA LEU A 53 19.67 -10.70 -14.49
C LEU A 53 18.76 -10.28 -13.33
N MET A 54 18.13 -9.10 -13.41
CA MET A 54 17.25 -8.60 -12.36
C MET A 54 15.94 -8.04 -12.92
N MET A 55 14.94 -8.04 -12.05
CA MET A 55 13.65 -7.38 -12.24
C MET A 55 13.21 -6.86 -10.87
N TYR A 56 12.68 -5.65 -10.82
CA TYR A 56 12.10 -5.11 -9.59
C TYR A 56 10.64 -5.58 -9.46
N GLY A 57 10.38 -6.45 -8.49
CA GLY A 57 9.05 -7.03 -8.28
C GLY A 57 8.06 -6.09 -7.59
N GLN A 58 8.55 -4.99 -7.01
CA GLN A 58 7.80 -4.17 -6.04
C GLN A 58 7.11 -5.12 -5.03
N MET A 59 5.86 -4.85 -4.65
CA MET A 59 5.01 -5.75 -3.88
C MET A 59 4.16 -6.57 -4.85
N THR A 60 3.11 -5.97 -5.42
CA THR A 60 2.09 -6.71 -6.18
C THR A 60 2.37 -6.83 -7.68
N ALA A 61 3.37 -6.13 -8.20
CA ALA A 61 3.69 -6.10 -9.63
C ALA A 61 4.24 -7.47 -10.09
N GLY A 62 5.34 -7.92 -9.47
CA GLY A 62 5.98 -9.20 -9.77
C GLY A 62 5.24 -10.43 -9.23
N SER A 63 4.17 -10.24 -8.45
CA SER A 63 3.36 -11.31 -7.84
C SER A 63 1.91 -11.36 -8.35
N TRP A 64 1.60 -10.56 -9.37
CA TRP A 64 0.38 -10.65 -10.17
C TRP A 64 -0.94 -10.48 -9.38
N ILE A 65 -0.97 -9.52 -8.45
CA ILE A 65 -2.17 -9.20 -7.66
C ILE A 65 -2.42 -7.68 -7.54
N TYR A 66 -1.93 -6.94 -8.53
CA TYR A 66 -2.20 -5.51 -8.67
C TYR A 66 -3.60 -5.27 -9.26
N ILE A 67 -4.40 -4.43 -8.61
CA ILE A 67 -5.80 -4.15 -8.98
C ILE A 67 -6.03 -2.67 -9.30
N GLY A 68 -5.01 -2.03 -9.90
CA GLY A 68 -5.02 -0.60 -10.14
C GLY A 68 -4.87 0.22 -8.85
N THR A 69 -5.27 1.49 -8.91
CA THR A 69 -5.16 2.44 -7.81
C THR A 69 -6.06 2.06 -6.62
N GLN A 70 -7.09 1.25 -6.85
CA GLN A 70 -7.95 0.73 -5.79
C GLN A 70 -7.17 -0.09 -4.75
N GLY A 71 -6.05 -0.74 -5.11
CA GLY A 71 -5.29 -1.58 -4.20
C GLY A 71 -4.81 -0.87 -2.92
N ILE A 72 -4.58 0.44 -2.98
CA ILE A 72 -4.09 1.24 -1.84
C ILE A 72 -5.13 2.23 -1.30
N VAL A 73 -6.18 2.54 -2.05
CA VAL A 73 -7.11 3.63 -1.68
C VAL A 73 -7.79 3.41 -0.34
N GLN A 74 -8.10 2.16 0.04
CA GLN A 74 -8.61 1.89 1.38
C GLN A 74 -7.57 2.12 2.47
N GLY A 75 -6.31 1.70 2.27
CA GLY A 75 -5.26 1.95 3.27
C GLY A 75 -5.05 3.45 3.51
N THR A 76 -5.11 4.24 2.44
CA THR A 76 -5.05 5.71 2.53
C THR A 76 -6.28 6.31 3.17
N TYR A 77 -7.46 5.79 2.87
CA TYR A 77 -8.70 6.19 3.54
C TYR A 77 -8.65 5.88 5.04
N GLU A 78 -8.26 4.67 5.45
CA GLU A 78 -8.13 4.29 6.86
C GLU A 78 -7.09 5.14 7.59
N THR A 79 -5.98 5.50 6.91
CA THR A 79 -4.97 6.40 7.46
C THR A 79 -5.57 7.77 7.77
N PHE A 80 -6.25 8.39 6.80
CA PHE A 80 -6.82 9.72 7.01
C PHE A 80 -7.99 9.70 8.00
N VAL A 81 -8.82 8.67 8.00
CA VAL A 81 -9.89 8.50 8.99
C VAL A 81 -9.32 8.38 10.39
N GLU A 82 -8.27 7.58 10.59
CA GLU A 82 -7.66 7.41 11.90
C GLU A 82 -6.92 8.67 12.35
N ALA A 83 -6.18 9.34 11.46
CA ALA A 83 -5.61 10.65 11.74
C ALA A 83 -6.70 11.67 12.12
N GLY A 84 -7.85 11.64 11.43
CA GLY A 84 -9.02 12.46 11.76
C GLY A 84 -9.58 12.16 13.15
N ARG A 85 -9.66 10.89 13.56
CA ARG A 85 -10.09 10.48 14.90
C ARG A 85 -9.14 10.99 15.98
N GLN A 86 -7.83 10.84 15.78
CA GLN A 86 -6.82 11.21 16.77
C GLN A 86 -6.69 12.72 16.93
N HIS A 87 -6.74 13.49 15.84
CA HIS A 87 -6.40 14.92 15.84
C HIS A 87 -7.63 15.85 15.72
N TYR A 88 -8.74 15.37 15.17
CA TYR A 88 -9.91 16.19 14.82
C TYR A 88 -11.24 15.58 15.29
N GLY A 89 -11.23 14.66 16.26
CA GLY A 89 -12.44 14.06 16.81
C GLY A 89 -13.24 13.18 15.83
N GLY A 90 -12.65 12.84 14.69
CA GLY A 90 -13.23 11.97 13.66
C GLY A 90 -14.04 12.70 12.59
N ASP A 91 -14.18 14.03 12.68
CA ASP A 91 -14.88 14.83 11.67
C ASP A 91 -13.87 15.69 10.89
N LEU A 92 -13.75 15.40 9.59
CA LEU A 92 -12.86 16.11 8.68
C LEU A 92 -13.60 17.17 7.84
N THR A 93 -14.85 17.49 8.17
CA THR A 93 -15.62 18.54 7.48
C THR A 93 -14.89 19.89 7.59
N GLY A 94 -14.66 20.53 6.43
CA GLY A 94 -13.95 21.80 6.37
C GLY A 94 -12.43 21.69 6.59
N LYS A 95 -11.89 20.47 6.68
CA LYS A 95 -10.46 20.20 6.78
C LYS A 95 -9.84 19.95 5.41
N TRP A 96 -8.54 20.19 5.28
CA TRP A 96 -7.82 19.84 4.06
C TRP A 96 -6.42 19.28 4.29
N ILE A 97 -6.02 18.40 3.38
CA ILE A 97 -4.77 17.66 3.42
C ILE A 97 -3.85 18.18 2.31
N LEU A 98 -2.60 18.48 2.64
CA LEU A 98 -1.55 18.79 1.67
C LEU A 98 -0.71 17.53 1.41
N THR A 99 -0.53 17.20 0.14
CA THR A 99 0.34 16.09 -0.27
C THR A 99 0.97 16.30 -1.65
N ALA A 100 1.80 15.36 -2.10
CA ALA A 100 2.35 15.31 -3.44
C ALA A 100 2.43 13.88 -4.00
N GLY A 101 2.55 13.80 -5.33
CA GLY A 101 2.63 12.57 -6.11
C GLY A 101 1.25 12.03 -6.51
N LEU A 102 0.95 12.02 -7.82
CA LEU A 102 -0.29 11.48 -8.41
C LEU A 102 -0.02 10.28 -9.34
N GLY A 103 1.07 9.56 -9.06
CA GLY A 103 1.45 8.31 -9.71
C GLY A 103 0.49 7.15 -9.46
N GLY A 104 0.91 5.91 -9.72
CA GLY A 104 0.07 4.70 -9.62
C GLY A 104 -0.68 4.55 -8.28
N MET A 105 0.07 4.75 -7.19
CA MET A 105 -0.41 4.68 -5.80
C MET A 105 -0.78 6.08 -5.27
N GLY A 106 0.09 7.09 -5.50
CA GLY A 106 -0.11 8.52 -5.22
C GLY A 106 -1.47 9.07 -5.62
N GLY A 107 -1.98 8.63 -6.77
CA GLY A 107 -3.28 9.03 -7.27
C GLY A 107 -4.47 8.59 -6.42
N ALA A 108 -4.29 7.71 -5.43
CA ALA A 108 -5.35 7.32 -4.50
C ALA A 108 -5.61 8.36 -3.40
N GLN A 109 -4.59 9.17 -3.06
CA GLN A 109 -4.66 10.13 -1.94
C GLN A 109 -5.84 11.09 -2.04
N PRO A 110 -6.14 11.73 -3.19
CA PRO A 110 -7.18 12.73 -3.24
C PRO A 110 -8.59 12.11 -3.13
N LEU A 111 -8.81 10.93 -3.71
CA LEU A 111 -10.05 10.18 -3.52
C LEU A 111 -10.22 9.71 -2.06
N ALA A 112 -9.16 9.17 -1.46
CA ALA A 112 -9.19 8.73 -0.07
C ALA A 112 -9.50 9.88 0.90
N ALA A 113 -8.88 11.04 0.70
CA ALA A 113 -9.14 12.25 1.48
C ALA A 113 -10.61 12.69 1.37
N THR A 114 -11.14 12.77 0.14
CA THR A 114 -12.53 13.18 -0.07
C THR A 114 -13.55 12.17 0.44
N MET A 115 -13.24 10.86 0.39
CA MET A 115 -14.03 9.82 1.05
C MET A 115 -13.98 9.89 2.58
N ALA A 116 -12.86 10.34 3.15
CA ALA A 116 -12.73 10.60 4.58
C ALA A 116 -13.41 11.91 5.03
N GLY A 117 -13.85 12.75 4.09
CA GLY A 117 -14.54 14.02 4.35
C GLY A 117 -13.66 15.27 4.28
N ALA A 118 -12.36 15.13 3.98
CA ALA A 118 -11.42 16.24 3.83
C ALA A 118 -11.27 16.67 2.36
N SER A 119 -11.02 17.95 2.15
CA SER A 119 -10.44 18.42 0.88
C SER A 119 -8.97 17.99 0.76
N CYS A 120 -8.44 17.96 -0.45
CA CYS A 120 -7.06 17.54 -0.70
C CYS A 120 -6.41 18.43 -1.75
N LEU A 121 -5.21 18.95 -1.46
CA LEU A 121 -4.33 19.58 -2.43
C LEU A 121 -3.14 18.65 -2.68
N ALA A 122 -3.05 18.08 -3.88
CA ALA A 122 -1.99 17.16 -4.28
C ALA A 122 -1.11 17.79 -5.35
N VAL A 123 0.17 18.04 -5.03
CA VAL A 123 1.16 18.59 -5.96
C VAL A 123 1.71 17.49 -6.88
N GLU A 124 1.75 17.75 -8.18
CA GLU A 124 2.29 16.80 -9.18
C GLU A 124 3.04 17.56 -10.27
N CYS A 125 4.21 17.06 -10.63
CA CYS A 125 5.10 17.70 -11.59
C CYS A 125 4.79 17.35 -13.05
N ASP A 126 4.14 16.22 -13.29
CA ASP A 126 3.77 15.73 -14.62
C ASP A 126 2.26 15.92 -14.86
N GLU A 127 1.90 16.91 -15.68
CA GLU A 127 0.50 17.24 -16.01
C GLU A 127 -0.27 16.01 -16.54
N THR A 128 0.40 15.09 -17.23
CA THR A 128 -0.25 13.88 -17.78
C THR A 128 -0.75 12.94 -16.67
N ARG A 129 -0.15 12.99 -15.47
CA ARG A 129 -0.60 12.23 -14.29
C ARG A 129 -1.84 12.86 -13.68
N ILE A 130 -1.89 14.19 -13.57
CA ILE A 130 -3.10 14.91 -13.11
C ILE A 130 -4.27 14.58 -14.05
N ASP A 131 -4.07 14.69 -15.36
CA ASP A 131 -5.09 14.41 -16.37
C ASP A 131 -5.58 12.95 -16.32
N PHE A 132 -4.67 12.01 -16.02
CA PHE A 132 -5.04 10.60 -15.81
C PHE A 132 -5.97 10.45 -14.59
N ARG A 133 -5.72 11.16 -13.49
CA ARG A 133 -6.53 11.09 -12.26
C ARG A 133 -7.86 11.80 -12.37
N LEU A 134 -7.92 12.92 -13.09
CA LEU A 134 -9.18 13.54 -13.50
C LEU A 134 -10.05 12.56 -14.29
N ARG A 135 -9.49 11.94 -15.35
CA ARG A 135 -10.24 11.00 -16.20
C ARG A 135 -10.76 9.78 -15.43
N THR A 136 -10.01 9.32 -14.42
CA THR A 136 -10.39 8.15 -13.62
C THR A 136 -11.23 8.49 -12.39
N GLY A 137 -11.59 9.76 -12.19
CA GLY A 137 -12.42 10.22 -11.07
C GLY A 137 -11.71 10.21 -9.71
N TYR A 138 -10.38 10.17 -9.68
CA TYR A 138 -9.57 10.18 -8.46
C TYR A 138 -9.15 11.59 -8.01
N VAL A 139 -9.28 12.58 -8.91
CA VAL A 139 -9.07 14.01 -8.66
C VAL A 139 -10.27 14.75 -9.25
N ASP A 140 -10.78 15.78 -8.57
CA ASP A 140 -11.96 16.54 -9.00
C ASP A 140 -11.61 17.76 -9.86
N ALA A 141 -10.51 18.46 -9.52
CA ALA A 141 -10.09 19.68 -10.20
C ALA A 141 -8.56 19.71 -10.45
N LYS A 142 -8.14 20.48 -11.45
CA LYS A 142 -6.73 20.77 -11.74
C LYS A 142 -6.49 22.27 -11.65
N ALA A 143 -5.41 22.65 -10.97
CA ALA A 143 -4.93 24.02 -10.90
C ALA A 143 -3.51 24.12 -11.49
N LYS A 144 -3.19 25.26 -12.10
CA LYS A 144 -1.86 25.54 -12.68
C LYS A 144 -1.04 26.52 -11.86
N THR A 145 -1.66 27.13 -10.86
CA THR A 145 -1.01 28.08 -9.95
C THR A 145 -1.43 27.77 -8.52
N LEU A 146 -0.56 28.10 -7.56
CA LEU A 146 -0.85 27.92 -6.15
C LEU A 146 -2.08 28.75 -5.70
N ASP A 147 -2.22 29.99 -6.20
CA ASP A 147 -3.34 30.86 -5.84
C ASP A 147 -4.69 30.27 -6.30
N GLU A 148 -4.75 29.75 -7.52
CA GLU A 148 -5.93 29.05 -8.03
C GLU A 148 -6.26 27.80 -7.19
N ALA A 149 -5.23 27.02 -6.83
CA ALA A 149 -5.42 25.81 -6.04
C ALA A 149 -5.96 26.12 -4.63
N LEU A 150 -5.40 27.14 -3.97
CA LEU A 150 -5.84 27.58 -2.64
C LEU A 150 -7.26 28.15 -2.68
N ALA A 151 -7.64 28.87 -3.73
CA ALA A 151 -9.00 29.37 -3.90
C ALA A 151 -10.03 28.23 -4.00
N PHE A 152 -9.70 27.14 -4.69
CA PHE A 152 -10.56 25.94 -4.71
C PHE A 152 -10.69 25.31 -3.32
N ILE A 153 -9.59 25.18 -2.59
CA ILE A 153 -9.60 24.60 -1.24
C ILE A 153 -10.42 25.46 -0.29
N GLU A 154 -10.22 26.78 -0.27
CA GLU A 154 -10.97 27.72 0.59
C GLU A 154 -12.47 27.71 0.29
N ASP A 155 -12.87 27.69 -0.99
CA ASP A 155 -14.28 27.61 -1.38
C ASP A 155 -14.93 26.30 -0.91
N ALA A 156 -14.22 25.18 -1.04
CA ALA A 156 -14.72 23.87 -0.63
C ALA A 156 -14.83 23.76 0.90
N THR A 157 -13.77 24.11 1.63
CA THR A 157 -13.72 23.98 3.10
C THR A 157 -14.70 24.93 3.78
N SER A 158 -14.84 26.18 3.31
CA SER A 158 -15.82 27.13 3.85
C SER A 158 -17.28 26.70 3.69
N LYS A 159 -17.56 25.84 2.71
CA LYS A 159 -18.89 25.24 2.47
C LYS A 159 -19.06 23.86 3.10
N GLY A 160 -18.08 23.37 3.85
CA GLY A 160 -18.07 22.02 4.42
C GLY A 160 -18.11 20.92 3.36
N LYS A 161 -17.57 21.17 2.17
CA LYS A 161 -17.47 20.20 1.08
C LYS A 161 -16.05 19.66 0.99
N ALA A 162 -15.94 18.38 0.66
CA ALA A 162 -14.68 17.74 0.32
C ALA A 162 -14.43 17.86 -1.19
N LEU A 163 -13.29 18.45 -1.56
CA LEU A 163 -12.84 18.60 -2.95
C LEU A 163 -11.37 18.22 -3.07
N SER A 164 -11.02 17.47 -4.12
CA SER A 164 -9.63 17.18 -4.46
C SER A 164 -9.11 18.02 -5.62
N VAL A 165 -7.94 18.62 -5.44
CA VAL A 165 -7.28 19.50 -6.42
C VAL A 165 -5.87 18.97 -6.71
N GLY A 166 -5.60 18.64 -7.97
CA GLY A 166 -4.24 18.39 -8.47
C GLY A 166 -3.58 19.71 -8.90
N LEU A 167 -2.47 20.08 -8.26
CA LEU A 167 -1.70 21.28 -8.60
C LEU A 167 -0.46 20.91 -9.40
N LEU A 168 -0.35 21.45 -10.62
CA LEU A 168 0.86 21.32 -11.42
C LEU A 168 2.00 22.12 -10.79
N GLY A 169 3.05 21.43 -10.31
CA GLY A 169 4.21 22.05 -9.68
C GLY A 169 5.20 21.05 -9.10
N ASN A 170 6.32 21.55 -8.58
CA ASN A 170 7.28 20.73 -7.85
C ASN A 170 7.01 20.84 -6.34
N ALA A 171 6.90 19.72 -5.63
CA ALA A 171 6.63 19.71 -4.20
C ALA A 171 7.74 20.42 -3.38
N ALA A 172 8.99 20.35 -3.83
CA ALA A 172 10.12 21.06 -3.22
C ALA A 172 10.04 22.60 -3.37
N ASP A 173 9.17 23.12 -4.24
CA ASP A 173 8.86 24.55 -4.36
C ASP A 173 7.56 24.90 -3.60
N ILE A 174 6.52 24.10 -3.81
CA ILE A 174 5.17 24.42 -3.34
C ILE A 174 5.04 24.27 -1.82
N PHE A 175 5.63 23.24 -1.20
CA PHE A 175 5.50 23.03 0.25
C PHE A 175 6.16 24.16 1.05
N PRO A 176 7.42 24.56 0.77
CA PRO A 176 8.03 25.73 1.40
C PRO A 176 7.22 27.01 1.17
N GLU A 177 6.70 27.23 -0.04
CA GLU A 177 5.92 28.43 -0.37
C GLU A 177 4.60 28.52 0.41
N ILE A 178 3.86 27.41 0.56
CA ILE A 178 2.64 27.36 1.38
C ILE A 178 2.97 27.73 2.83
N TYR A 179 4.04 27.15 3.39
CA TYR A 179 4.45 27.45 4.76
C TYR A 179 4.90 28.91 4.91
N ALA A 180 5.69 29.45 3.97
CA ALA A 180 6.17 30.82 3.98
C ALA A 180 5.03 31.86 3.95
N ARG A 181 3.88 31.52 3.33
CA ARG A 181 2.67 32.33 3.33
C ARG A 181 1.87 32.26 4.65
N GLY A 182 2.29 31.44 5.61
CA GLY A 182 1.58 31.22 6.87
C GLY A 182 0.29 30.42 6.73
N ILE A 183 0.16 29.64 5.65
CA ILE A 183 -1.02 28.82 5.38
C ILE A 183 -0.79 27.44 5.98
N LEU A 184 -1.65 27.02 6.90
CA LEU A 184 -1.53 25.73 7.58
C LEU A 184 -2.60 24.75 7.06
N PRO A 185 -2.22 23.64 6.40
CA PRO A 185 -3.13 22.53 6.18
C PRO A 185 -3.47 21.83 7.50
N ASP A 186 -4.51 21.00 7.48
CA ASP A 186 -4.88 20.19 8.65
C ASP A 186 -4.10 18.87 8.69
N MET A 187 -3.54 18.40 7.58
CA MET A 187 -2.54 17.31 7.61
C MET A 187 -1.54 17.48 6.47
N VAL A 188 -0.31 16.99 6.68
CA VAL A 188 0.74 16.97 5.66
C VAL A 188 1.29 15.56 5.50
N THR A 189 1.42 15.12 4.26
CA THR A 189 2.11 13.86 3.93
C THR A 189 2.70 13.92 2.52
N ASP A 190 3.38 12.86 2.08
CA ASP A 190 3.96 12.77 0.74
C ASP A 190 3.90 11.34 0.18
N GLN A 191 3.62 11.22 -1.11
CA GLN A 191 3.69 9.95 -1.85
C GLN A 191 4.35 10.11 -3.23
N THR A 192 5.30 11.04 -3.36
CA THR A 192 6.26 11.02 -4.48
C THR A 192 7.04 9.70 -4.48
N SER A 193 7.69 9.35 -5.59
CA SER A 193 8.49 8.12 -5.66
C SER A 193 9.91 8.33 -5.10
N ALA A 194 10.02 8.87 -3.88
CA ALA A 194 11.30 9.17 -3.21
C ALA A 194 12.24 7.96 -3.05
N HIS A 195 11.69 6.74 -3.01
CA HIS A 195 12.45 5.48 -2.95
C HIS A 195 13.35 5.20 -4.17
N ASP A 196 13.15 5.93 -5.27
CA ASP A 196 13.97 5.89 -6.48
C ASP A 196 14.35 7.33 -6.88
N PRO A 197 15.47 7.87 -6.36
CA PRO A 197 15.88 9.24 -6.63
C PRO A 197 16.12 9.56 -8.11
N ILE A 198 16.42 8.55 -8.94
CA ILE A 198 16.76 8.76 -10.35
C ILE A 198 15.48 8.94 -11.17
N TYR A 199 14.53 8.01 -11.03
CA TYR A 199 13.33 7.96 -11.89
C TYR A 199 12.06 8.47 -11.20
N GLY A 200 12.09 8.68 -9.89
CA GLY A 200 10.91 8.89 -9.06
C GLY A 200 10.69 10.31 -8.52
N TYR A 201 11.71 11.16 -8.50
CA TYR A 201 11.60 12.52 -7.94
C TYR A 201 12.21 13.58 -8.88
N LEU A 202 11.40 14.56 -9.31
CA LEU A 202 11.86 15.66 -10.16
C LEU A 202 12.73 16.64 -9.33
N PRO A 203 14.00 16.86 -9.69
CA PRO A 203 14.81 17.87 -9.00
C PRO A 203 14.22 19.28 -9.12
N GLN A 204 14.36 20.07 -8.06
CA GLN A 204 13.98 21.48 -8.05
C GLN A 204 14.70 22.24 -9.17
N ASN A 205 14.02 23.21 -9.79
CA ASN A 205 14.52 24.02 -10.91
C ASN A 205 14.79 23.25 -12.22
N TRP A 206 14.35 22.00 -12.33
CA TRP A 206 14.45 21.23 -13.58
C TRP A 206 13.08 21.10 -14.22
N THR A 207 13.07 21.09 -15.55
CA THR A 207 11.88 20.73 -16.32
C THR A 207 11.75 19.21 -16.44
N MET A 208 10.53 18.73 -16.72
CA MET A 208 10.28 17.31 -17.01
C MET A 208 11.16 16.80 -18.18
N ALA A 209 11.36 17.63 -19.21
CA ALA A 209 12.18 17.26 -20.36
C ALA A 209 13.66 17.09 -20.00
N GLU A 210 14.23 18.03 -19.23
CA GLU A 210 15.60 17.94 -18.74
C GLU A 210 15.80 16.73 -17.83
N TRP A 211 14.85 16.45 -16.93
CA TRP A 211 14.91 15.29 -16.07
C TRP A 211 14.89 13.98 -16.86
N ILE A 212 14.00 13.86 -17.85
CA ILE A 212 13.94 12.68 -18.72
C ILE A 212 15.27 12.44 -19.46
N ASP A 213 15.87 13.49 -20.03
CA ASP A 213 17.16 13.38 -20.75
C ASP A 213 18.31 12.98 -19.81
N LYS A 214 18.39 13.61 -18.63
CA LYS A 214 19.47 13.39 -17.66
C LYS A 214 19.44 12.01 -17.01
N ARG A 215 18.27 11.38 -16.90
CA ARG A 215 18.17 9.98 -16.44
C ARG A 215 18.96 9.03 -17.33
N GLU A 216 19.16 9.34 -18.61
CA GLU A 216 19.97 8.52 -19.50
C GLU A 216 21.43 8.98 -19.54
N SER A 217 21.66 10.30 -19.59
CA SER A 217 23.00 10.85 -19.79
C SER A 217 23.86 10.95 -18.53
N ASP A 218 23.29 11.21 -17.35
CA ASP A 218 24.03 11.38 -16.09
C ASP A 218 23.18 11.06 -14.85
N LYS A 219 22.98 9.76 -14.59
CA LYS A 219 22.20 9.24 -13.46
C LYS A 219 22.67 9.76 -12.09
N LYS A 220 23.98 9.93 -11.91
CA LYS A 220 24.55 10.40 -10.64
C LYS A 220 24.22 11.87 -10.37
N ALA A 221 24.24 12.70 -11.41
CA ALA A 221 23.80 14.09 -11.27
C ALA A 221 22.31 14.19 -10.96
N VAL A 222 21.46 13.32 -11.54
CA VAL A 222 20.03 13.26 -11.22
C VAL A 222 19.82 12.88 -9.76
N GLU A 223 20.41 11.77 -9.31
CA GLU A 223 20.29 11.29 -7.93
C GLU A 223 20.67 12.38 -6.92
N LYS A 224 21.86 12.98 -7.10
CA LYS A 224 22.31 14.07 -6.21
C LYS A 224 21.34 15.25 -6.18
N ALA A 225 20.84 15.68 -7.33
CA ALA A 225 19.92 16.82 -7.41
C ALA A 225 18.54 16.50 -6.81
N ALA A 226 18.04 15.28 -7.03
CA ALA A 226 16.79 14.79 -6.48
C ALA A 226 16.85 14.68 -4.96
N CYS A 227 17.89 14.06 -4.40
CA CYS A 227 18.08 13.93 -2.95
C CYS A 227 18.18 15.31 -2.27
N ALA A 228 18.94 16.25 -2.86
CA ALA A 228 19.01 17.63 -2.36
C ALA A 228 17.63 18.33 -2.36
N SER A 229 16.78 18.05 -3.34
CA SER A 229 15.41 18.59 -3.43
C SER A 229 14.47 17.94 -2.40
N MET A 230 14.61 16.63 -2.16
CA MET A 230 13.87 15.91 -1.12
C MET A 230 14.20 16.45 0.28
N LYS A 231 15.46 16.81 0.54
CA LYS A 231 15.83 17.49 1.79
C LYS A 231 15.06 18.79 2.02
N ILE A 232 14.91 19.62 0.99
CA ILE A 232 14.15 20.89 1.06
C ILE A 232 12.67 20.60 1.33
N HIS A 233 12.10 19.62 0.62
CA HIS A 233 10.71 19.19 0.81
C HIS A 233 10.46 18.70 2.25
N VAL A 234 11.31 17.82 2.78
CA VAL A 234 11.19 17.31 4.16
C VAL A 234 11.41 18.42 5.20
N ALA A 235 12.30 19.39 4.94
CA ALA A 235 12.44 20.55 5.81
C ALA A 235 11.12 21.34 5.93
N ALA A 236 10.38 21.54 4.83
CA ALA A 236 9.06 22.17 4.90
C ALA A 236 8.02 21.30 5.64
N MET A 237 8.06 19.98 5.49
CA MET A 237 7.20 19.07 6.27
C MET A 237 7.46 19.18 7.77
N LEU A 238 8.74 19.31 8.17
CA LEU A 238 9.14 19.55 9.57
C LEU A 238 8.69 20.92 10.07
N ASP A 239 8.70 21.94 9.21
CA ASP A 239 8.20 23.26 9.57
C ASP A 239 6.69 23.22 9.87
N PHE A 240 5.90 22.47 9.09
CA PHE A 240 4.49 22.21 9.39
C PHE A 240 4.30 21.41 10.69
N GLU A 241 5.09 20.37 10.91
CA GLU A 241 5.06 19.57 12.15
C GLU A 241 5.30 20.46 13.38
N LYS A 242 6.34 21.30 13.35
CA LYS A 242 6.67 22.24 14.43
C LYS A 242 5.59 23.30 14.66
N ALA A 243 4.84 23.64 13.62
CA ALA A 243 3.67 24.51 13.72
C ALA A 243 2.42 23.79 14.28
N GLY A 244 2.52 22.50 14.61
CA GLY A 244 1.45 21.70 15.20
C GLY A 244 0.54 21.02 14.19
N VAL A 245 0.90 20.98 12.90
CA VAL A 245 0.14 20.25 11.88
C VAL A 245 0.50 18.75 11.96
N PRO A 246 -0.49 17.84 12.02
CA PRO A 246 -0.24 16.41 11.89
C PRO A 246 0.50 16.09 10.58
N THR A 247 1.78 15.77 10.70
CA THR A 247 2.66 15.44 9.58
C THR A 247 3.11 14.00 9.71
N PHE A 248 3.11 13.25 8.60
CA PHE A 248 3.53 11.85 8.61
C PHE A 248 4.09 11.40 7.25
N ASP A 249 5.01 10.44 7.30
CA ASP A 249 5.55 9.76 6.12
C ASP A 249 4.59 8.67 5.63
N TYR A 250 4.34 8.63 4.32
CA TYR A 250 3.44 7.66 3.69
C TYR A 250 4.16 6.54 2.94
N GLY A 251 5.31 6.13 3.47
CA GLY A 251 5.95 4.87 3.12
C GLY A 251 6.73 4.87 1.81
N ASN A 252 7.29 6.03 1.44
CA ASN A 252 8.12 6.21 0.25
C ASN A 252 9.62 6.46 0.57
N ASN A 253 9.99 6.41 1.85
CA ASN A 253 11.37 6.56 2.33
C ASN A 253 11.96 7.98 2.22
N ILE A 254 11.14 9.03 2.02
CA ILE A 254 11.63 10.41 1.83
C ILE A 254 12.43 10.92 3.04
N ARG A 255 12.03 10.53 4.27
CA ARG A 255 12.76 10.88 5.50
C ARG A 255 14.19 10.36 5.50
N GLN A 256 14.40 9.11 5.07
CA GLN A 256 15.74 8.52 4.99
C GLN A 256 16.60 9.27 3.97
N VAL A 257 16.05 9.58 2.79
CA VAL A 257 16.79 10.33 1.77
C VAL A 257 17.21 11.71 2.30
N ALA A 258 16.31 12.41 2.98
CA ALA A 258 16.64 13.70 3.59
C ALA A 258 17.67 13.59 4.72
N TYR A 259 17.58 12.53 5.55
CA TYR A 259 18.54 12.24 6.60
C TYR A 259 19.94 11.96 6.03
N ASP A 260 20.04 11.15 4.97
CA ASP A 260 21.29 10.83 4.30
C ASP A 260 21.94 12.09 3.65
N GLU A 261 21.12 13.06 3.25
CA GLU A 261 21.55 14.40 2.80
C GLU A 261 21.84 15.38 3.97
N GLY A 262 21.88 14.89 5.21
CA GLY A 262 22.28 15.63 6.40
C GLY A 262 21.18 16.48 7.03
N LEU A 263 19.91 16.09 6.88
CA LEU A 263 18.80 16.62 7.70
C LEU A 263 18.63 15.73 8.93
N GLU A 264 19.40 16.01 9.99
CA GLU A 264 19.51 15.14 11.17
C GLU A 264 18.16 14.85 11.84
N ASN A 265 17.21 15.76 11.73
CA ASN A 265 15.90 15.68 12.36
C ASN A 265 14.78 15.26 11.39
N ALA A 266 15.13 14.64 10.24
CA ALA A 266 14.17 14.17 9.24
C ALA A 266 13.15 13.13 9.77
N PHE A 267 13.45 12.46 10.87
CA PHE A 267 12.58 11.47 11.50
C PHE A 267 11.73 12.02 12.67
N ASP A 268 11.70 13.36 12.87
CA ASP A 268 10.87 13.96 13.93
C ASP A 268 9.36 13.71 13.72
N PHE A 269 8.92 13.52 12.47
CA PHE A 269 7.55 13.06 12.16
C PHE A 269 7.50 11.55 11.88
N PRO A 270 6.45 10.85 12.34
CA PRO A 270 6.37 9.39 12.28
C PRO A 270 5.96 8.88 10.89
N GLY A 271 6.19 7.59 10.64
CA GLY A 271 5.51 6.87 9.57
C GLY A 271 4.03 6.65 9.88
N PHE A 272 3.21 6.54 8.83
CA PHE A 272 1.77 6.33 8.98
C PHE A 272 1.41 5.01 9.69
N VAL A 273 2.27 3.99 9.62
CA VAL A 273 1.99 2.69 10.27
C VAL A 273 2.10 2.76 11.79
N PRO A 274 3.23 3.19 12.39
CA PRO A 274 3.28 3.38 13.84
C PRO A 274 2.24 4.38 14.34
N ALA A 275 1.93 5.42 13.56
CA ALA A 275 0.98 6.47 13.96
C ALA A 275 -0.49 6.00 13.94
N TYR A 276 -0.91 5.29 12.87
CA TYR A 276 -2.33 5.10 12.57
C TYR A 276 -2.72 3.63 12.29
N ILE A 277 -1.91 2.88 11.55
CA ILE A 277 -2.33 1.56 11.01
C ILE A 277 -2.03 0.38 11.94
N ARG A 278 -0.99 0.45 12.77
CA ARG A 278 -0.56 -0.68 13.60
C ARG A 278 -1.64 -1.31 14.49
N PRO A 279 -2.58 -0.55 15.09
CA PRO A 279 -3.70 -1.15 15.83
C PRO A 279 -4.57 -2.09 14.98
N LEU A 280 -4.71 -1.83 13.67
CA LEU A 280 -5.41 -2.71 12.73
C LEU A 280 -4.60 -3.99 12.50
N PHE A 281 -3.28 -3.87 12.28
CA PHE A 281 -2.39 -5.02 12.13
C PHE A 281 -2.36 -5.94 13.36
N CYS A 282 -2.48 -5.38 14.56
CA CYS A 282 -2.59 -6.17 15.79
C CYS A 282 -3.80 -7.13 15.79
N LYS A 283 -4.82 -6.87 14.97
CA LYS A 283 -6.01 -7.71 14.80
C LYS A 283 -6.00 -8.53 13.49
N GLY A 284 -4.86 -8.55 12.78
CA GLY A 284 -4.74 -9.15 11.46
C GLY A 284 -5.50 -8.43 10.35
N ILE A 285 -6.01 -7.21 10.61
CA ILE A 285 -6.73 -6.39 9.63
C ILE A 285 -5.72 -5.75 8.69
N GLY A 286 -5.91 -5.92 7.38
CA GLY A 286 -5.01 -5.39 6.36
C GLY A 286 -5.63 -5.48 4.96
N PRO A 287 -4.87 -5.19 3.88
CA PRO A 287 -5.39 -4.95 2.53
C PRO A 287 -5.81 -6.22 1.77
N PHE A 288 -6.74 -6.97 2.37
CA PHE A 288 -7.43 -8.10 1.78
C PHE A 288 -8.23 -7.66 0.54
N ARG A 289 -8.09 -8.41 -0.56
CA ARG A 289 -8.71 -8.09 -1.84
C ARG A 289 -9.14 -9.34 -2.59
N TRP A 290 -10.05 -9.16 -3.53
CA TRP A 290 -10.44 -10.21 -4.47
C TRP A 290 -10.71 -9.67 -5.86
N VAL A 291 -10.64 -10.56 -6.85
CA VAL A 291 -10.74 -10.27 -8.28
C VAL A 291 -11.67 -11.29 -8.94
N ALA A 292 -12.69 -10.81 -9.65
CA ALA A 292 -13.62 -11.66 -10.39
C ALA A 292 -12.99 -12.07 -11.74
N LEU A 293 -12.66 -13.36 -11.92
CA LEU A 293 -12.04 -13.84 -13.16
C LEU A 293 -13.00 -13.87 -14.35
N SER A 294 -14.30 -13.71 -14.11
CA SER A 294 -15.34 -13.56 -15.14
C SER A 294 -15.17 -12.28 -15.95
N GLY A 295 -14.58 -11.24 -15.35
CA GLY A 295 -14.60 -9.88 -15.90
C GLY A 295 -15.93 -9.15 -15.68
N ASP A 296 -16.92 -9.77 -15.02
CA ASP A 296 -18.24 -9.19 -14.79
C ASP A 296 -18.26 -8.37 -13.48
N PRO A 297 -18.56 -7.06 -13.51
CA PRO A 297 -18.66 -6.25 -12.31
C PRO A 297 -19.78 -6.70 -11.35
N GLU A 298 -20.82 -7.39 -11.83
CA GLU A 298 -21.89 -7.90 -10.97
C GLU A 298 -21.38 -8.94 -9.96
N ASP A 299 -20.34 -9.70 -10.29
CA ASP A 299 -19.71 -10.62 -9.33
C ASP A 299 -19.08 -9.86 -8.15
N ILE A 300 -18.53 -8.66 -8.40
CA ILE A 300 -18.05 -7.79 -7.31
C ILE A 300 -19.22 -7.21 -6.51
N TYR A 301 -20.31 -6.79 -7.14
CA TYR A 301 -21.44 -6.26 -6.37
C TYR A 301 -22.15 -7.32 -5.52
N LYS A 302 -22.21 -8.57 -5.99
CA LYS A 302 -22.71 -9.71 -5.19
C LYS A 302 -21.79 -9.99 -4.01
N THR A 303 -20.47 -9.98 -4.22
CA THR A 303 -19.52 -10.15 -3.10
C THR A 303 -19.58 -8.98 -2.11
N ASP A 304 -19.74 -7.73 -2.57
CA ASP A 304 -19.97 -6.57 -1.69
C ASP A 304 -21.21 -6.79 -0.80
N ALA A 305 -22.32 -7.26 -1.38
CA ALA A 305 -23.53 -7.59 -0.62
C ALA A 305 -23.31 -8.74 0.37
N LYS A 306 -22.60 -9.80 -0.05
CA LYS A 306 -22.27 -10.94 0.82
C LYS A 306 -21.40 -10.54 2.01
N VAL A 307 -20.45 -9.62 1.81
CA VAL A 307 -19.63 -9.10 2.91
C VAL A 307 -20.51 -8.40 3.94
N LYS A 308 -21.47 -7.55 3.51
CA LYS A 308 -22.41 -6.88 4.43
C LYS A 308 -23.31 -7.86 5.18
N GLU A 309 -23.73 -8.94 4.53
CA GLU A 309 -24.51 -10.01 5.16
C GLU A 309 -23.72 -10.74 6.25
N LEU A 310 -22.44 -11.05 5.99
CA LEU A 310 -21.58 -11.81 6.91
C LEU A 310 -21.01 -10.96 8.04
N ILE A 311 -20.91 -9.64 7.85
CA ILE A 311 -20.38 -8.70 8.82
C ILE A 311 -21.41 -7.57 9.03
N PRO A 312 -22.59 -7.87 9.61
CA PRO A 312 -23.70 -6.91 9.67
C PRO A 312 -23.45 -5.74 10.62
N ASP A 313 -22.65 -5.95 11.68
CA ASP A 313 -22.46 -4.98 12.78
C ASP A 313 -21.22 -4.07 12.57
N ASN A 314 -20.86 -3.79 11.32
CA ASN A 314 -19.70 -2.94 10.99
C ASN A 314 -20.09 -1.78 10.04
N PRO A 315 -20.65 -0.67 10.56
CA PRO A 315 -21.11 0.44 9.74
C PRO A 315 -19.98 1.12 8.97
N HIS A 316 -18.77 1.14 9.52
CA HIS A 316 -17.58 1.69 8.83
C HIS A 316 -17.26 0.89 7.57
N LEU A 317 -17.24 -0.45 7.67
CA LEU A 317 -17.04 -1.34 6.53
C LEU A 317 -18.16 -1.22 5.50
N HIS A 318 -19.42 -1.08 5.94
CA HIS A 318 -20.55 -0.92 5.01
C HIS A 318 -20.46 0.39 4.25
N ASN A 319 -20.12 1.48 4.94
CA ASN A 319 -19.88 2.79 4.32
C ASN A 319 -18.71 2.73 3.33
N TRP A 320 -17.62 2.03 3.69
CA TRP A 320 -16.52 1.76 2.76
C TRP A 320 -17.01 1.11 1.47
N LEU A 321 -17.80 0.03 1.56
CA LEU A 321 -18.33 -0.67 0.38
C LEU A 321 -19.29 0.20 -0.45
N ASP A 322 -20.14 1.02 0.20
CA ASP A 322 -21.04 1.94 -0.49
C ASP A 322 -20.30 3.04 -1.26
N MET A 323 -19.26 3.61 -0.63
CA MET A 323 -18.39 4.57 -1.30
C MET A 323 -17.56 3.91 -2.40
N ALA A 324 -17.02 2.71 -2.16
CA ALA A 324 -16.24 1.98 -3.15
C ALA A 324 -17.08 1.64 -4.39
N LYS A 325 -18.37 1.30 -4.22
CA LYS A 325 -19.30 1.09 -5.34
C LYS A 325 -19.62 2.37 -6.11
N SER A 326 -19.78 3.50 -5.43
CA SER A 326 -20.21 4.75 -6.05
C SER A 326 -19.07 5.63 -6.59
N ARG A 327 -17.85 5.48 -6.06
CA ARG A 327 -16.72 6.37 -6.35
C ARG A 327 -15.55 5.68 -7.04
N ILE A 328 -15.39 4.37 -6.93
CA ILE A 328 -14.25 3.66 -7.51
C ILE A 328 -14.65 3.01 -8.84
N GLN A 329 -14.00 3.44 -9.91
CA GLN A 329 -14.12 2.81 -11.22
C GLN A 329 -13.20 1.59 -11.30
N PHE A 330 -13.70 0.47 -11.82
CA PHE A 330 -12.88 -0.73 -12.04
C PHE A 330 -11.82 -0.50 -13.11
N GLN A 331 -10.66 -1.15 -12.95
CA GLN A 331 -9.53 -1.09 -13.87
C GLN A 331 -9.09 -2.52 -14.24
N GLY A 332 -9.34 -2.96 -15.47
CA GLY A 332 -9.11 -4.35 -15.86
C GLY A 332 -10.20 -5.28 -15.33
N LEU A 333 -9.82 -6.44 -14.78
CA LEU A 333 -10.79 -7.32 -14.11
C LEU A 333 -11.41 -6.59 -12.90
N PRO A 334 -12.75 -6.63 -12.74
CA PRO A 334 -13.40 -6.10 -11.56
C PRO A 334 -12.80 -6.72 -10.29
N ALA A 335 -12.45 -5.86 -9.35
CA ALA A 335 -11.77 -6.22 -8.13
C ALA A 335 -12.27 -5.34 -6.98
N ARG A 336 -12.12 -5.82 -5.76
CA ARG A 336 -12.46 -5.07 -4.55
C ARG A 336 -11.35 -5.19 -3.53
N ILE A 337 -11.02 -4.08 -2.90
CA ILE A 337 -10.25 -4.02 -1.65
C ILE A 337 -11.25 -3.90 -0.49
N CYS A 338 -11.04 -4.67 0.57
CA CYS A 338 -11.85 -4.58 1.80
C CYS A 338 -10.99 -5.04 2.98
N TRP A 339 -10.59 -4.13 3.85
CA TRP A 339 -9.76 -4.45 5.00
C TRP A 339 -10.53 -5.24 6.04
N VAL A 340 -10.14 -6.49 6.24
CA VAL A 340 -10.74 -7.44 7.18
C VAL A 340 -9.67 -8.25 7.92
N GLY A 341 -10.02 -8.70 9.12
CA GLY A 341 -9.08 -9.26 10.09
C GLY A 341 -8.98 -10.78 10.14
N LEU A 342 -8.23 -11.25 11.15
CA LEU A 342 -8.27 -12.64 11.58
C LEU A 342 -9.71 -13.04 11.91
N GLY A 343 -10.11 -14.23 11.48
CA GLY A 343 -11.48 -14.72 11.69
C GLY A 343 -12.50 -14.26 10.64
N GLU A 344 -12.28 -13.15 9.96
CA GLU A 344 -13.18 -12.65 8.90
C GLU A 344 -12.75 -13.13 7.51
N ARG A 345 -11.43 -13.09 7.21
CA ARG A 345 -10.88 -13.46 5.89
C ARG A 345 -11.30 -14.86 5.45
N HIS A 346 -11.18 -15.87 6.33
CA HIS A 346 -11.56 -17.25 5.99
C HIS A 346 -13.08 -17.42 5.79
N LYS A 347 -13.92 -16.72 6.57
CA LYS A 347 -15.38 -16.75 6.40
C LYS A 347 -15.78 -16.19 5.04
N LEU A 348 -15.19 -15.06 4.64
CA LEU A 348 -15.42 -14.46 3.33
C LEU A 348 -14.93 -15.38 2.21
N GLY A 349 -13.71 -15.93 2.32
CA GLY A 349 -13.18 -16.83 1.29
C GLY A 349 -14.03 -18.09 1.09
N LEU A 350 -14.50 -18.71 2.18
CA LEU A 350 -15.40 -19.86 2.12
C LEU A 350 -16.76 -19.50 1.51
N ALA A 351 -17.32 -18.33 1.87
CA ALA A 351 -18.57 -17.86 1.29
C ALA A 351 -18.43 -17.54 -0.21
N PHE A 352 -17.33 -16.92 -0.65
CA PHE A 352 -17.10 -16.67 -2.06
C PHE A 352 -16.94 -17.98 -2.84
N ASN A 353 -16.24 -18.97 -2.28
CA ASN A 353 -16.14 -20.31 -2.88
C ASN A 353 -17.52 -20.98 -3.01
N GLU A 354 -18.39 -20.82 -2.01
CA GLU A 354 -19.77 -21.29 -2.05
C GLU A 354 -20.59 -20.61 -3.16
N MET A 355 -20.44 -19.29 -3.31
CA MET A 355 -21.13 -18.55 -4.36
C MET A 355 -20.65 -18.97 -5.76
N VAL A 356 -19.37 -19.32 -5.93
CA VAL A 356 -18.86 -19.92 -7.18
C VAL A 356 -19.47 -21.31 -7.40
N ARG A 357 -19.49 -22.16 -6.36
CA ARG A 357 -20.04 -23.53 -6.43
C ARG A 357 -21.51 -23.56 -6.84
N THR A 358 -22.30 -22.59 -6.36
CA THR A 358 -23.74 -22.50 -6.63
C THR A 358 -24.07 -21.74 -7.92
N GLY A 359 -23.08 -21.11 -8.56
CA GLY A 359 -23.27 -20.28 -9.74
C GLY A 359 -23.85 -18.89 -9.44
N GLU A 360 -23.91 -18.47 -8.17
CA GLU A 360 -24.21 -17.08 -7.82
C GLU A 360 -23.13 -16.15 -8.36
N LEU A 361 -21.85 -16.55 -8.28
CA LEU A 361 -20.74 -15.93 -9.02
C LEU A 361 -20.51 -16.70 -10.33
N SER A 362 -20.29 -15.95 -11.41
CA SER A 362 -20.27 -16.52 -12.76
C SER A 362 -18.97 -17.26 -13.13
N ALA A 363 -17.89 -17.04 -12.39
CA ALA A 363 -16.60 -17.70 -12.55
C ALA A 363 -15.83 -17.72 -11.22
N PRO A 364 -14.71 -18.47 -11.12
CA PRO A 364 -13.83 -18.44 -9.96
C PRO A 364 -13.36 -17.03 -9.59
N VAL A 365 -13.09 -16.83 -8.30
CA VAL A 365 -12.58 -15.57 -7.75
C VAL A 365 -11.19 -15.79 -7.20
N VAL A 366 -10.28 -14.88 -7.51
CA VAL A 366 -8.94 -14.86 -6.93
C VAL A 366 -8.95 -13.97 -5.70
N ILE A 367 -8.42 -14.48 -4.58
CA ILE A 367 -8.34 -13.79 -3.30
C ILE A 367 -6.87 -13.60 -2.95
N GLY A 368 -6.48 -12.38 -2.59
CA GLY A 368 -5.11 -12.07 -2.21
C GLY A 368 -5.03 -10.79 -1.38
N ARG A 369 -3.85 -10.17 -1.39
CA ARG A 369 -3.58 -8.92 -0.67
C ARG A 369 -2.35 -8.22 -1.22
N ASP A 370 -2.09 -7.02 -0.73
CA ASP A 370 -0.76 -6.44 -0.82
C ASP A 370 0.26 -7.26 -0.01
N HIS A 371 1.55 -7.04 -0.24
CA HIS A 371 2.61 -7.55 0.63
C HIS A 371 2.74 -6.72 1.91
N LEU A 372 2.24 -5.48 1.91
CA LEU A 372 1.93 -4.73 3.13
C LEU A 372 0.77 -5.43 3.84
N ASP A 373 1.05 -6.17 4.89
CA ASP A 373 0.03 -6.75 5.78
C ASP A 373 0.67 -7.09 7.12
N SER A 374 -0.16 -7.30 8.13
CA SER A 374 0.22 -7.50 9.53
C SER A 374 1.36 -8.50 9.79
N GLY A 375 1.45 -9.57 9.00
CA GLY A 375 2.43 -10.65 9.20
C GLY A 375 3.44 -10.85 8.08
N SER A 376 3.39 -10.03 7.03
CA SER A 376 4.04 -10.36 5.76
C SER A 376 5.15 -9.41 5.35
N VAL A 377 5.58 -8.51 6.22
CA VAL A 377 6.62 -7.52 5.89
C VAL A 377 7.49 -7.17 7.10
N ALA A 378 8.78 -7.00 6.83
CA ALA A 378 9.73 -6.29 7.68
C ALA A 378 10.23 -5.07 6.89
N SER A 379 9.99 -3.88 7.42
CA SER A 379 10.41 -2.60 6.83
C SER A 379 10.55 -1.53 7.93
N PRO A 380 11.77 -1.30 8.45
CA PRO A 380 12.02 -0.40 9.59
C PRO A 380 11.65 1.07 9.34
N ASN A 381 11.54 1.50 8.08
CA ASN A 381 11.15 2.87 7.72
C ASN A 381 9.66 2.97 7.33
N ARG A 382 8.88 1.90 7.53
CA ARG A 382 7.46 1.86 7.18
C ARG A 382 6.65 0.93 8.08
N GLU A 383 6.35 -0.31 7.68
CA GLU A 383 5.39 -1.15 8.40
C GLU A 383 5.85 -1.57 9.80
N THR A 384 7.16 -1.76 9.97
CA THR A 384 7.76 -2.22 11.22
C THR A 384 8.59 -1.13 11.90
N GLU A 385 8.36 0.13 11.53
CA GLU A 385 9.01 1.28 12.16
C GLU A 385 8.61 1.42 13.63
N SER A 386 9.57 1.53 14.54
CA SER A 386 9.33 1.69 15.97
C SER A 386 8.46 0.58 16.54
N MET A 387 8.84 -0.69 16.33
CA MET A 387 8.21 -1.79 17.06
C MET A 387 8.45 -1.60 18.56
N LYS A 388 7.44 -1.95 19.38
CA LYS A 388 7.46 -1.71 20.83
C LYS A 388 8.66 -2.36 21.53
N ASP A 389 9.16 -3.48 21.00
CA ASP A 389 10.30 -4.24 21.50
C ASP A 389 11.62 -3.96 20.73
N GLY A 390 11.60 -3.06 19.75
CA GLY A 390 12.74 -2.76 18.88
C GLY A 390 13.03 -3.82 17.81
N SER A 391 12.11 -4.74 17.52
CA SER A 391 12.25 -5.81 16.52
C SER A 391 12.07 -5.35 15.06
N ASP A 392 12.23 -4.05 14.79
CA ASP A 392 11.94 -3.39 13.52
C ASP A 392 12.54 -4.11 12.30
N ALA A 393 13.80 -4.53 12.42
CA ALA A 393 14.58 -5.14 11.34
C ALA A 393 14.52 -6.68 11.29
N VAL A 394 13.75 -7.33 12.18
CA VAL A 394 13.63 -8.80 12.20
C VAL A 394 12.82 -9.27 10.99
N SER A 395 13.49 -9.86 10.00
CA SER A 395 12.88 -10.29 8.74
C SER A 395 12.49 -11.77 8.70
N ASP A 396 12.61 -12.52 9.80
CA ASP A 396 12.17 -13.92 9.85
C ASP A 396 10.65 -14.06 9.56
N TRP A 397 9.85 -13.10 10.02
CA TRP A 397 8.38 -13.13 9.91
C TRP A 397 7.83 -13.22 8.48
N PRO A 398 8.22 -12.36 7.52
CA PRO A 398 7.78 -12.50 6.12
C PRO A 398 8.24 -13.81 5.47
N LEU A 399 9.41 -14.35 5.85
CA LEU A 399 9.87 -15.65 5.36
C LEU A 399 8.98 -16.77 5.89
N LEU A 400 8.68 -16.77 7.19
CA LEU A 400 7.78 -17.73 7.82
C LEU A 400 6.36 -17.62 7.27
N ASN A 401 5.86 -16.41 7.00
CA ASN A 401 4.57 -16.21 6.34
C ASN A 401 4.54 -16.87 4.95
N ALA A 402 5.57 -16.68 4.11
CA ALA A 402 5.64 -17.34 2.80
C ALA A 402 5.70 -18.88 2.92
N MET A 403 6.51 -19.40 3.85
CA MET A 403 6.62 -20.85 4.08
C MET A 403 5.30 -21.45 4.55
N LEU A 404 4.63 -20.80 5.52
CA LEU A 404 3.36 -21.28 6.06
C LEU A 404 2.23 -21.23 5.03
N ASN A 405 2.19 -20.20 4.20
CA ASN A 405 1.19 -20.10 3.13
C ASN A 405 1.44 -21.12 1.99
N THR A 406 2.72 -21.45 1.74
CA THR A 406 3.08 -22.56 0.85
C THR A 406 2.58 -23.89 1.42
N ALA A 407 2.83 -24.15 2.70
CA ALA A 407 2.36 -25.35 3.39
C ALA A 407 0.83 -25.41 3.55
N GLY A 408 0.16 -24.26 3.69
CA GLY A 408 -1.29 -24.16 3.81
C GLY A 408 -2.03 -24.45 2.52
N GLY A 409 -1.36 -24.27 1.37
CA GLY A 409 -1.90 -24.51 0.04
C GLY A 409 -2.43 -23.25 -0.64
N ALA A 410 -1.72 -22.12 -0.58
CA ALA A 410 -2.04 -20.99 -1.45
C ALA A 410 -1.94 -21.41 -2.95
N THR A 411 -2.58 -20.68 -3.86
CA THR A 411 -2.43 -20.96 -5.31
C THR A 411 -1.09 -20.46 -5.83
N TRP A 412 -0.64 -19.29 -5.39
CA TRP A 412 0.75 -18.88 -5.53
C TRP A 412 1.24 -18.08 -4.32
N VAL A 413 2.55 -18.16 -4.09
CA VAL A 413 3.25 -17.47 -3.00
C VAL A 413 4.45 -16.74 -3.57
N SER A 414 4.72 -15.55 -3.05
CA SER A 414 5.86 -14.73 -3.44
C SER A 414 6.68 -14.27 -2.25
N LEU A 415 8.00 -14.19 -2.42
CA LEU A 415 8.93 -13.55 -1.49
C LEU A 415 9.76 -12.51 -2.25
N HIS A 416 9.60 -11.25 -1.87
CA HIS A 416 10.19 -10.12 -2.57
C HIS A 416 11.04 -9.27 -1.60
N HIS A 417 11.93 -8.46 -2.18
CA HIS A 417 12.80 -7.55 -1.46
C HIS A 417 12.71 -6.12 -2.01
N GLY A 418 12.72 -5.15 -1.10
CA GLY A 418 12.80 -3.73 -1.34
C GLY A 418 11.53 -3.04 -1.83
N GLY A 419 10.36 -3.67 -1.77
CA GLY A 419 9.10 -3.10 -2.28
C GLY A 419 8.66 -1.84 -1.53
N GLY A 420 8.52 -0.76 -2.29
CA GLY A 420 8.01 0.54 -1.88
C GLY A 420 8.99 1.44 -1.12
N VAL A 421 9.90 0.89 -0.31
CA VAL A 421 10.98 1.66 0.36
C VAL A 421 12.35 1.57 -0.32
N GLY A 422 12.47 0.76 -1.38
CA GLY A 422 13.72 0.60 -2.15
C GLY A 422 14.63 -0.53 -1.65
N MET A 423 15.69 -0.82 -2.42
CA MET A 423 16.65 -1.90 -2.13
C MET A 423 17.29 -1.72 -0.75
N GLY A 424 17.34 -2.81 0.03
CA GLY A 424 17.97 -2.85 1.36
C GLY A 424 17.03 -2.54 2.52
N TYR A 425 15.84 -1.99 2.25
CA TYR A 425 14.96 -1.45 3.30
C TYR A 425 13.72 -2.30 3.62
N SER A 426 13.46 -3.39 2.89
CA SER A 426 12.35 -4.29 3.22
C SER A 426 12.49 -5.71 2.68
N GLN A 427 11.90 -6.66 3.40
CA GLN A 427 11.64 -8.02 2.95
C GLN A 427 10.17 -8.35 3.21
N HIS A 428 9.49 -8.96 2.25
CA HIS A 428 8.05 -9.16 2.37
C HIS A 428 7.49 -10.27 1.47
N SER A 429 6.38 -10.88 1.90
CA SER A 429 5.71 -11.98 1.23
C SER A 429 4.31 -11.61 0.71
N GLY A 430 3.96 -12.19 -0.42
CA GLY A 430 2.63 -12.10 -1.01
C GLY A 430 1.99 -13.46 -1.14
N ILE A 431 0.66 -13.49 -1.07
CA ILE A 431 -0.12 -14.72 -1.19
C ILE A 431 -1.33 -14.46 -2.04
N VAL A 432 -1.71 -15.49 -2.79
CA VAL A 432 -2.96 -15.51 -3.54
C VAL A 432 -3.51 -16.92 -3.58
N ILE A 433 -4.82 -17.03 -3.43
CA ILE A 433 -5.56 -18.29 -3.43
C ILE A 433 -6.82 -18.17 -4.29
N CYS A 434 -7.13 -19.23 -5.05
CA CYS A 434 -8.28 -19.28 -5.95
C CYS A 434 -9.46 -19.97 -5.24
N ALA A 435 -10.61 -19.31 -5.25
CA ALA A 435 -11.90 -19.89 -4.89
C ALA A 435 -12.60 -20.35 -6.17
N ASP A 436 -12.49 -21.65 -6.47
CA ASP A 436 -12.98 -22.27 -7.71
C ASP A 436 -14.26 -23.11 -7.53
N GLY A 437 -14.85 -23.07 -6.32
CA GLY A 437 -16.07 -23.80 -5.98
C GLY A 437 -15.84 -25.26 -5.56
N THR A 438 -14.60 -25.75 -5.55
CA THR A 438 -14.28 -27.13 -5.18
C THR A 438 -14.12 -27.31 -3.67
N ASP A 439 -14.30 -28.55 -3.19
CA ASP A 439 -14.01 -28.94 -1.80
C ASP A 439 -12.52 -28.80 -1.47
N MET A 440 -11.64 -29.01 -2.46
CA MET A 440 -10.20 -28.81 -2.30
C MET A 440 -9.88 -27.33 -2.05
N ALA A 441 -10.47 -26.42 -2.82
CA ALA A 441 -10.33 -24.98 -2.59
C ALA A 441 -10.88 -24.59 -1.22
N ALA A 442 -12.03 -25.12 -0.78
CA ALA A 442 -12.58 -24.84 0.55
C ALA A 442 -11.59 -25.17 1.68
N ARG A 443 -10.99 -26.37 1.67
CA ARG A 443 -9.98 -26.76 2.67
C ARG A 443 -8.73 -25.88 2.64
N LYS A 444 -8.28 -25.50 1.45
CA LYS A 444 -7.11 -24.60 1.28
C LYS A 444 -7.42 -23.19 1.77
N LEU A 445 -8.59 -22.64 1.44
CA LEU A 445 -9.07 -21.33 1.85
C LEU A 445 -9.19 -21.22 3.37
N GLU A 446 -9.78 -22.22 4.02
CA GLU A 446 -9.91 -22.28 5.47
C GLU A 446 -8.54 -22.15 6.17
N ARG A 447 -7.54 -22.95 5.73
CA ARG A 447 -6.20 -22.91 6.32
C ARG A 447 -5.44 -21.63 5.99
N VAL A 448 -5.37 -21.25 4.71
CA VAL A 448 -4.54 -20.13 4.24
C VAL A 448 -5.08 -18.81 4.77
N LEU A 449 -6.39 -18.56 4.69
CA LEU A 449 -7.00 -17.31 5.12
C LEU A 449 -7.20 -17.21 6.64
N TRP A 450 -6.95 -18.30 7.38
CA TRP A 450 -6.74 -18.26 8.83
C TRP A 450 -5.28 -17.97 9.17
N ASN A 451 -4.36 -18.77 8.63
CA ASN A 451 -2.94 -18.73 8.96
C ASN A 451 -2.29 -17.40 8.58
N ASP A 452 -2.61 -16.86 7.40
CA ASP A 452 -1.99 -15.65 6.89
C ASP A 452 -2.19 -14.41 7.81
N PRO A 453 -3.42 -14.01 8.18
CA PRO A 453 -3.59 -12.94 9.17
C PRO A 453 -3.15 -13.38 10.59
N ALA A 454 -3.24 -14.67 10.94
CA ALA A 454 -2.79 -15.17 12.24
C ALA A 454 -1.28 -14.99 12.45
N THR A 455 -0.44 -15.09 11.40
CA THR A 455 1.00 -14.78 11.56
C THR A 455 1.24 -13.31 11.90
N GLY A 456 0.36 -12.41 11.46
CA GLY A 456 0.43 -11.01 11.83
C GLY A 456 0.04 -10.75 13.28
N VAL A 457 -1.02 -11.41 13.75
CA VAL A 457 -1.40 -11.39 15.18
C VAL A 457 -0.29 -11.99 16.04
N MET A 458 0.29 -13.12 15.63
CA MET A 458 1.45 -13.75 16.28
C MET A 458 2.63 -12.78 16.39
N ARG A 459 3.07 -12.19 15.28
CA ARG A 459 4.20 -11.25 15.24
C ARG A 459 4.03 -10.06 16.17
N HIS A 460 2.83 -9.47 16.20
CA HIS A 460 2.57 -8.31 17.06
C HIS A 460 2.35 -8.71 18.53
N ALA A 461 1.83 -9.91 18.79
CA ALA A 461 1.72 -10.43 20.15
C ALA A 461 3.12 -10.69 20.74
N ASP A 462 4.02 -11.25 19.93
CA ASP A 462 5.44 -11.47 20.26
C ASP A 462 6.15 -10.16 20.63
N ALA A 463 5.96 -9.13 19.79
CA ALA A 463 6.48 -7.77 20.06
C ALA A 463 5.82 -7.04 21.24
N GLY A 464 4.92 -7.70 21.99
CA GLY A 464 4.37 -7.19 23.23
C GLY A 464 3.17 -6.25 23.09
N TYR A 465 2.49 -6.24 21.94
CA TYR A 465 1.25 -5.47 21.77
C TYR A 465 0.06 -6.19 22.42
N GLU A 466 -0.54 -5.57 23.44
CA GLU A 466 -1.65 -6.17 24.20
C GLU A 466 -2.91 -6.37 23.35
N ILE A 467 -3.15 -5.50 22.36
CA ILE A 467 -4.24 -5.69 21.38
C ILE A 467 -4.08 -7.01 20.63
N ALA A 468 -2.84 -7.34 20.22
CA ALA A 468 -2.55 -8.58 19.50
C ALA A 468 -2.63 -9.81 20.39
N LYS A 469 -2.13 -9.73 21.64
CA LYS A 469 -2.30 -10.82 22.62
C LYS A 469 -3.78 -11.09 22.93
N LYS A 470 -4.60 -10.03 23.04
CA LYS A 470 -6.04 -10.16 23.23
C LYS A 470 -6.70 -10.83 22.02
N CYS A 471 -6.40 -10.37 20.81
CA CYS A 471 -6.91 -10.99 19.58
C CYS A 471 -6.49 -12.47 19.48
N ALA A 472 -5.23 -12.79 19.82
CA ALA A 472 -4.74 -14.16 19.82
C ALA A 472 -5.52 -15.07 20.80
N LYS A 473 -5.86 -14.57 21.99
CA LYS A 473 -6.69 -15.30 22.97
C LYS A 473 -8.13 -15.45 22.50
N GLU A 474 -8.73 -14.40 21.93
CA GLU A 474 -10.11 -14.42 21.39
C GLU A 474 -10.27 -15.42 20.24
N HIS A 475 -9.22 -15.62 19.44
CA HIS A 475 -9.20 -16.57 18.33
C HIS A 475 -8.50 -17.90 18.67
N GLU A 476 -8.20 -18.15 19.96
CA GLU A 476 -7.60 -19.39 20.44
C GLU A 476 -6.32 -19.81 19.68
N LEU A 477 -5.49 -18.82 19.32
CA LEU A 477 -4.21 -19.09 18.66
C LEU A 477 -3.26 -19.84 19.60
N ASN A 478 -2.64 -20.91 19.11
CA ASN A 478 -1.60 -21.62 19.84
C ASN A 478 -0.25 -20.92 19.63
N LEU A 479 0.17 -20.10 20.61
CA LEU A 479 1.41 -19.33 20.59
C LEU A 479 2.32 -19.72 21.78
N PRO A 480 3.06 -20.85 21.71
CA PRO A 480 3.69 -21.49 22.86
C PRO A 480 4.71 -20.65 23.64
N GLY A 481 5.35 -19.69 22.98
CA GLY A 481 6.36 -18.80 23.59
C GLY A 481 5.81 -17.45 24.02
N ILE A 482 4.52 -17.16 23.80
CA ILE A 482 3.94 -15.81 23.90
C ILE A 482 2.78 -15.75 24.90
N LEU A 483 1.84 -16.72 24.83
CA LEU A 483 0.55 -16.67 25.54
C LEU A 483 0.51 -17.38 26.90
#